data_AF-A0A7W0RS46-F1
#
_entry.id   AF-A0A7W0RS46-F1
#
_cell.length_a   1.000
_cell.length_b   1.000
_cell.length_c   1.000
_cell.angle_alpha   90.00
_cell.angle_beta   90.00
_cell.angle_gamma   90.00
#
_symmetry.space_group_name_H-M   'P 1'
#
loop_
_entity.id
_entity.type
_entity.pdbx_description
1 polymer ?
#
loop_
_entity_poly.entity_id
_entity_poly.type
_entity_poly.pdbx_seq_one_letter_code
_entity_poly.pdbx_strand_id
1 'polypeptide(L)'
;MRASHSAGLLVEGAERGNAYVDLTQELFVTLLSKGRFQHYIDTEMTDAEIECEIGQIELTNLLTAELRKRHPESYRLARRISTIIQSSANFRRFDGQPASGGEEHHRRLADRVYGLSEWLEGKPRRSTHEAEQRVHMIPVRQRDTRMVGCTGDAQIIISNTDLEDLIISVLEASDAPIDVRTLRSFVMSRLPVMDIYLVPLGGDDGDDGGRVFEPVDGRENPEQGLLRRESEQAASGFVDEFLKGLHLSVRGKTKQYDRILGVLWHCYLSPDHITQLEAAARLGVSDSLVSDYRRRIEQQLRALAFSEIEEARRFESSLRERVRSLVLIGDTEESVAV
;
A
#
# COMPACT_ATOMS: atom_id res chain seq x y z
N MET A 1 25.84 -10.27 2.66
CA MET A 1 26.21 -9.75 3.99
C MET A 1 26.10 -8.22 4.09
N ARG A 2 26.85 -7.39 3.35
CA ARG A 2 26.70 -5.90 3.43
C ARG A 2 25.46 -5.32 2.74
N ALA A 3 24.87 -6.01 1.76
CA ALA A 3 23.71 -5.50 1.01
C ALA A 3 22.38 -5.54 1.81
N SER A 4 22.27 -6.42 2.80
CA SER A 4 21.07 -6.56 3.65
C SER A 4 21.00 -5.48 4.73
N HIS A 5 22.15 -4.95 5.17
CA HIS A 5 22.25 -3.94 6.22
C HIS A 5 21.86 -2.53 5.74
N SER A 6 22.00 -2.23 4.45
CA SER A 6 21.72 -0.90 3.86
C SER A 6 20.26 -0.68 3.47
N ALA A 7 19.41 -1.70 3.59
CA ALA A 7 18.01 -1.66 3.13
C ALA A 7 16.99 -1.41 4.25
N GLY A 8 17.43 -1.13 5.49
CA GLY A 8 16.53 -0.92 6.62
C GLY A 8 15.66 -2.14 7.01
N LEU A 9 15.99 -3.34 6.49
CA LEU A 9 15.21 -4.56 6.66
C LEU A 9 15.42 -5.24 8.03
N LEU A 10 16.34 -4.73 8.85
CA LEU A 10 16.70 -5.33 10.14
C LEU A 10 16.66 -4.23 11.19
N VAL A 11 15.58 -4.23 11.99
CA VAL A 11 15.52 -3.55 13.27
C VAL A 11 16.71 -4.06 14.11
N GLU A 12 17.52 -3.13 14.60
CA GLU A 12 18.67 -3.47 15.44
C GLU A 12 18.20 -3.80 16.86
N GLY A 13 18.49 -5.02 17.30
CA GLY A 13 18.35 -5.45 18.69
C GLY A 13 17.58 -6.77 18.81
N ALA A 14 18.21 -7.79 19.39
CA ALA A 14 17.63 -9.09 19.76
C ALA A 14 17.21 -10.12 18.67
N GLU A 15 16.65 -9.75 17.51
CA GLU A 15 16.02 -10.73 16.59
C GLU A 15 16.91 -11.32 15.47
N ARG A 16 18.19 -10.94 15.39
CA ARG A 16 19.07 -11.33 14.27
C ARG A 16 19.20 -12.85 14.11
N GLY A 17 19.11 -13.64 15.18
CA GLY A 17 19.14 -15.11 15.07
C GLY A 17 17.88 -15.71 14.44
N ASN A 18 16.71 -15.11 14.68
CA ASN A 18 15.42 -15.66 14.25
C ASN A 18 15.14 -15.36 12.77
N ALA A 19 15.51 -14.15 12.30
CA ALA A 19 15.29 -13.75 10.91
C ALA A 19 16.08 -14.56 9.86
N TYR A 20 17.30 -15.02 10.19
CA TYR A 20 18.09 -15.88 9.29
C TYR A 20 17.57 -17.32 9.25
N VAL A 21 17.04 -17.82 10.38
CA VAL A 21 16.40 -19.15 10.44
C VAL A 21 15.11 -19.15 9.63
N ASP A 22 14.32 -18.08 9.72
CA ASP A 22 13.08 -17.90 8.96
C ASP A 22 13.34 -17.84 7.44
N LEU A 23 14.30 -17.03 6.98
CA LEU A 23 14.62 -16.92 5.54
C LEU A 23 15.10 -18.26 4.94
N THR A 24 15.88 -19.03 5.68
CA THR A 24 16.40 -20.33 5.22
C THR A 24 15.26 -21.35 5.12
N GLN A 25 14.37 -21.38 6.11
CA GLN A 25 13.18 -22.24 6.10
C GLN A 25 12.22 -21.84 4.98
N GLU A 26 11.95 -20.55 4.79
CA GLU A 26 11.09 -20.04 3.74
C GLU A 26 11.67 -20.34 2.35
N LEU A 27 12.98 -20.22 2.18
CA LEU A 27 13.67 -20.63 0.96
C LEU A 27 13.49 -22.13 0.70
N PHE A 28 13.69 -22.97 1.71
CA PHE A 28 13.52 -24.42 1.57
C PHE A 28 12.08 -24.80 1.18
N VAL A 29 11.08 -24.23 1.86
CA VAL A 29 9.65 -24.43 1.53
C VAL A 29 9.32 -23.94 0.13
N THR A 30 9.90 -22.81 -0.30
CA THR A 30 9.73 -22.28 -1.66
C THR A 30 10.34 -23.21 -2.71
N LEU A 31 11.55 -23.72 -2.49
CA LEU A 31 12.20 -24.68 -3.38
C LEU A 31 11.41 -25.98 -3.47
N LEU A 32 10.90 -26.47 -2.34
CA LEU A 32 10.09 -27.69 -2.26
C LEU A 32 8.76 -27.53 -3.01
N SER A 33 8.02 -26.45 -2.77
CA SER A 33 6.73 -26.18 -3.43
C SER A 33 6.85 -26.02 -4.94
N LYS A 34 7.99 -25.52 -5.44
CA LYS A 34 8.31 -25.41 -6.86
C LYS A 34 8.85 -26.70 -7.48
N GLY A 35 9.04 -27.77 -6.70
CA GLY A 35 9.64 -29.02 -7.17
C GLY A 35 11.10 -28.88 -7.61
N ARG A 36 11.83 -27.87 -7.12
CA ARG A 36 13.20 -27.56 -7.56
C ARG A 36 14.20 -28.68 -7.24
N PHE A 37 14.03 -29.36 -6.11
CA PHE A 37 14.91 -30.48 -5.75
C PHE A 37 14.82 -31.63 -6.76
N GLN A 38 13.61 -31.97 -7.23
CA GLN A 38 13.45 -32.99 -8.26
C GLN A 38 14.04 -32.52 -9.58
N HIS A 39 13.85 -31.25 -9.94
CA HIS A 39 14.48 -30.67 -11.12
C HIS A 39 16.01 -30.80 -11.09
N TYR A 40 16.66 -30.46 -9.96
CA TYR A 40 18.12 -30.59 -9.82
C TYR A 40 18.61 -32.02 -10.02
N ILE A 41 17.84 -33.01 -9.54
CA ILE A 41 18.12 -34.44 -9.76
C ILE A 41 17.92 -34.80 -11.23
N ASP A 42 16.80 -34.42 -11.83
CA ASP A 42 16.44 -34.80 -13.21
C ASP A 42 17.37 -34.19 -14.26
N THR A 43 17.92 -33.01 -13.98
CA THR A 43 18.91 -32.33 -14.85
C THR A 43 20.37 -32.63 -14.48
N GLU A 44 20.62 -33.50 -13.49
CA GLU A 44 21.97 -33.88 -13.04
C GLU A 44 22.87 -32.67 -12.71
N MET A 45 22.29 -31.62 -12.09
CA MET A 45 23.05 -30.41 -11.76
C MET A 45 24.10 -30.68 -10.68
N THR A 46 25.28 -30.09 -10.84
CA THR A 46 26.35 -30.16 -9.84
C THR A 46 26.06 -29.24 -8.65
N ASP A 47 26.68 -29.53 -7.50
CA ASP A 47 26.55 -28.69 -6.29
C ASP A 47 26.86 -27.21 -6.57
N ALA A 48 27.88 -26.92 -7.40
CA ALA A 48 28.25 -25.56 -7.76
C ALA A 48 27.18 -24.85 -8.61
N GLU A 49 26.52 -25.58 -9.51
CA GLU A 49 25.43 -25.05 -10.33
C GLU A 49 24.18 -24.80 -9.47
N ILE A 50 23.88 -25.72 -8.54
CA ILE A 50 22.78 -25.58 -7.59
C ILE A 50 23.02 -24.36 -6.68
N GLU A 51 24.21 -24.21 -6.10
CA GLU A 51 24.56 -23.04 -5.28
C GLU A 51 24.45 -21.73 -6.06
N CYS A 52 24.87 -21.73 -7.33
CA CYS A 52 24.76 -20.58 -8.21
C CYS A 52 23.28 -20.23 -8.48
N GLU A 53 22.45 -21.21 -8.82
CA GLU A 53 21.03 -21.01 -9.05
C GLU A 53 20.31 -20.51 -7.78
N ILE A 54 20.55 -21.15 -6.64
CA ILE A 54 19.95 -20.75 -5.37
C ILE A 54 20.38 -19.33 -5.01
N GLY A 55 21.67 -19.02 -5.10
CA GLY A 55 22.21 -17.73 -4.70
C GLY A 55 21.80 -16.58 -5.64
N GLN A 56 21.76 -16.81 -6.95
CA GLN A 56 21.52 -15.76 -7.93
C GLN A 56 20.04 -15.62 -8.30
N ILE A 57 19.29 -16.72 -8.36
CA ILE A 57 17.92 -16.75 -8.85
C ILE A 57 16.94 -16.87 -7.69
N GLU A 58 16.97 -17.97 -6.94
CA GLU A 58 15.90 -18.29 -6.00
C GLU A 58 15.90 -17.38 -4.77
N LEU A 59 17.07 -17.14 -4.17
CA LEU A 59 17.21 -16.21 -3.05
C LEU A 59 16.87 -14.78 -3.47
N THR A 60 17.32 -14.36 -4.66
CA THR A 60 16.99 -13.03 -5.22
C THR A 60 15.48 -12.87 -5.42
N ASN A 61 14.81 -13.90 -5.94
CA ASN A 61 13.37 -13.90 -6.17
C ASN A 61 12.59 -13.86 -4.85
N LEU A 62 13.01 -14.63 -3.85
CA LEU A 62 12.41 -14.63 -2.52
C LEU A 62 12.51 -13.24 -1.87
N LEU A 63 13.72 -12.68 -1.83
CA LEU A 63 13.94 -11.33 -1.29
C LEU A 63 13.14 -10.27 -2.06
N THR A 64 13.03 -10.41 -3.38
CA THR A 64 12.24 -9.49 -4.22
C THR A 64 10.74 -9.65 -3.99
N ALA A 65 10.25 -10.85 -3.65
CA ALA A 65 8.87 -11.08 -3.29
C ALA A 65 8.57 -10.45 -1.91
N GLU A 66 9.43 -10.67 -0.93
CA GLU A 66 9.28 -10.08 0.41
C GLU A 66 9.36 -8.55 0.39
N LEU A 67 10.27 -7.97 -0.40
CA LEU A 67 10.32 -6.52 -0.59
C LEU A 67 9.05 -5.97 -1.24
N ARG A 68 8.45 -6.69 -2.19
CA ARG A 68 7.17 -6.28 -2.80
C ARG A 68 6.02 -6.34 -1.82
N LYS A 69 6.06 -7.28 -0.87
CA LYS A 69 5.01 -7.49 0.12
C LYS A 69 5.10 -6.50 1.27
N ARG A 70 6.29 -6.32 1.85
CA ARG A 70 6.54 -5.43 3.00
C ARG A 70 6.70 -3.97 2.58
N HIS A 71 7.34 -3.74 1.43
CA HIS A 71 7.71 -2.41 0.95
C HIS A 71 7.20 -2.12 -0.48
N PRO A 72 5.88 -2.21 -0.73
CA PRO A 72 5.32 -2.15 -2.08
C PRO A 72 5.56 -0.82 -2.78
N GLU A 73 5.42 0.31 -2.07
CA GLU A 73 5.64 1.64 -2.66
C GLU A 73 7.13 1.86 -2.94
N SER A 74 7.96 1.57 -1.94
CA SER A 74 9.40 1.72 -2.05
C SER A 74 9.97 0.88 -3.19
N TYR A 75 9.55 -0.37 -3.29
CA TYR A 75 9.97 -1.27 -4.36
C TYR A 75 9.56 -0.74 -5.74
N ARG A 76 8.30 -0.28 -5.89
CA ARG A 76 7.80 0.29 -7.15
C ARG A 76 8.59 1.53 -7.56
N LEU A 77 8.84 2.45 -6.63
CA LEU A 77 9.59 3.68 -6.88
C LEU A 77 11.05 3.39 -7.23
N ALA A 78 11.73 2.52 -6.47
CA ALA A 78 13.11 2.14 -6.75
C ALA A 78 13.29 1.58 -8.17
N ARG A 79 12.34 0.77 -8.64
CA ARG A 79 12.33 0.24 -10.02
C ARG A 79 12.12 1.36 -11.05
N ARG A 80 11.13 2.23 -10.83
CA ARG A 80 10.84 3.37 -11.72
C ARG A 80 12.02 4.32 -11.85
N ILE A 81 12.65 4.69 -10.73
CA ILE A 81 13.85 5.54 -10.69
C ILE A 81 14.94 4.93 -11.59
N SER A 82 15.20 3.63 -11.45
CA SER A 82 16.21 2.96 -12.28
C SER A 82 15.86 2.85 -13.75
N THR A 83 14.59 2.69 -14.10
CA THR A 83 14.17 2.72 -15.50
C THR A 83 14.38 4.12 -16.08
N ILE A 84 13.94 5.17 -15.40
CA ILE A 84 14.06 6.57 -15.86
C ILE A 84 15.52 6.95 -16.09
N ILE A 85 16.40 6.64 -15.13
CA ILE A 85 17.84 6.94 -15.24
C ILE A 85 18.52 6.21 -16.41
N GLN A 86 18.00 5.04 -16.82
CA GLN A 86 18.54 4.29 -17.95
C GLN A 86 17.97 4.72 -19.29
N SER A 87 16.72 5.19 -19.34
CA SER A 87 16.02 5.47 -20.59
C SER A 87 16.01 6.95 -20.99
N SER A 88 16.16 7.87 -20.04
CA SER A 88 16.12 9.31 -20.32
C SER A 88 17.47 9.84 -20.80
N ALA A 89 17.42 10.75 -21.77
CA ALA A 89 18.58 11.47 -22.31
C ALA A 89 19.18 12.49 -21.33
N ASN A 90 18.46 12.84 -20.26
CA ASN A 90 18.94 13.78 -19.23
C ASN A 90 20.03 13.16 -18.33
N PHE A 91 20.18 11.84 -18.35
CA PHE A 91 21.14 11.14 -17.52
C PHE A 91 22.17 10.42 -18.37
N ARG A 92 23.39 10.33 -17.85
CA ARG A 92 24.45 9.53 -18.45
C ARG A 92 25.23 8.78 -17.38
N ARG A 93 25.96 7.76 -17.83
CA ARG A 93 26.78 6.89 -16.99
C ARG A 93 28.19 7.48 -16.81
N PHE A 94 28.72 7.43 -15.59
CA PHE A 94 30.04 7.95 -15.18
C PHE A 94 30.97 6.84 -14.64
N ASP A 95 30.69 5.59 -15.02
CA ASP A 95 31.61 4.51 -14.70
C ASP A 95 32.91 4.76 -15.46
N GLY A 96 34.00 4.96 -14.73
CA GLY A 96 35.31 5.27 -15.32
C GLY A 96 35.71 4.23 -16.37
N GLN A 97 36.37 4.72 -17.42
CA GLN A 97 37.08 3.89 -18.41
C GLN A 97 37.80 2.74 -17.69
N PRO A 98 37.70 1.48 -18.16
CA PRO A 98 38.39 0.36 -17.53
C PRO A 98 39.90 0.61 -17.55
N ALA A 99 40.45 1.09 -16.42
CA ALA A 99 41.87 1.01 -16.17
C ALA A 99 42.19 -0.48 -16.06
N SER A 100 42.88 -1.00 -17.08
CA SER A 100 43.44 -2.36 -17.19
C SER A 100 42.45 -3.53 -17.10
N GLY A 101 42.02 -4.04 -18.27
CA GLY A 101 41.96 -5.48 -18.55
C GLY A 101 41.04 -6.39 -17.73
N GLY A 102 40.16 -5.86 -16.88
CA GLY A 102 39.13 -6.64 -16.18
C GLY A 102 37.84 -6.67 -16.99
N GLU A 103 37.39 -7.86 -17.36
CA GLU A 103 36.14 -8.11 -18.10
C GLU A 103 34.98 -7.25 -17.59
N GLU A 104 34.22 -6.65 -18.51
CA GLU A 104 32.95 -5.92 -18.27
C GLU A 104 31.83 -6.83 -17.71
N HIS A 105 32.18 -7.98 -17.13
CA HIS A 105 31.23 -8.97 -16.65
C HIS A 105 30.53 -8.50 -15.38
N HIS A 106 29.29 -8.04 -15.58
CA HIS A 106 28.20 -8.09 -14.62
C HIS A 106 28.31 -7.19 -13.36
N ARG A 107 28.71 -5.92 -13.50
CA ARG A 107 28.37 -4.95 -12.43
C ARG A 107 26.86 -4.85 -12.29
N ARG A 108 26.38 -5.18 -11.09
CA ARG A 108 24.96 -5.07 -10.71
C ARG A 108 24.48 -3.66 -10.97
N LEU A 109 23.28 -3.52 -11.51
CA LEU A 109 22.69 -2.22 -11.84
C LEU A 109 22.76 -1.21 -10.67
N ALA A 110 22.61 -1.71 -9.44
CA ALA A 110 22.66 -0.91 -8.22
C ALA A 110 24.00 -0.18 -8.00
N ASP A 111 25.10 -0.70 -8.54
CA ASP A 111 26.45 -0.18 -8.30
C ASP A 111 26.95 0.70 -9.47
N ARG A 112 26.12 0.88 -10.51
CA ARG A 112 26.44 1.76 -11.66
C ARG A 112 26.29 3.21 -11.26
N VAL A 113 27.19 4.08 -11.73
CA VAL A 113 27.19 5.50 -11.38
C VAL A 113 26.59 6.34 -12.51
N TYR A 114 25.64 7.21 -12.13
CA TYR A 114 24.94 8.12 -13.04
C TYR A 114 25.06 9.57 -12.57
N GLY A 115 24.90 10.48 -13.53
CA GLY A 115 24.82 11.92 -13.29
C GLY A 115 24.10 12.59 -14.47
N LEU A 116 24.02 13.93 -14.44
CA LEU A 116 23.38 14.68 -15.52
C LEU A 116 24.22 14.59 -16.80
N SER A 117 23.54 14.53 -17.94
CA SER A 117 24.17 14.36 -19.26
C SER A 117 25.06 15.54 -19.65
N GLU A 118 24.75 16.74 -19.16
CA GLU A 118 25.47 17.99 -19.39
C GLU A 118 26.79 18.15 -18.61
N TRP A 119 27.04 17.32 -17.59
CA TRP A 119 28.23 17.46 -16.75
C TRP A 119 29.53 17.11 -17.52
N LEU A 120 30.70 17.28 -16.92
CA LEU A 120 31.99 16.86 -17.52
C LEU A 120 32.33 15.42 -17.11
N GLU A 121 32.93 14.63 -18.00
CA GLU A 121 33.19 13.19 -17.77
C GLU A 121 34.03 12.92 -16.50
N GLY A 122 34.91 13.86 -16.15
CA GLY A 122 35.75 13.81 -14.95
C GLY A 122 35.16 14.46 -13.70
N LYS A 123 33.83 14.64 -13.60
CA LYS A 123 33.23 15.29 -12.42
C LYS A 123 33.60 14.50 -11.14
N PRO A 124 34.19 15.16 -10.12
CA PRO A 124 34.64 14.46 -8.92
C PRO A 124 33.45 13.87 -8.16
N ARG A 125 33.66 12.71 -7.55
CA ARG A 125 32.72 12.13 -6.60
C ARG A 125 32.82 12.88 -5.28
N ARG A 126 31.68 13.07 -4.61
CA ARG A 126 31.60 13.61 -3.25
C ARG A 126 31.38 12.50 -2.24
N SER A 127 31.63 12.81 -0.96
CA SER A 127 31.28 11.89 0.12
C SER A 127 29.76 11.73 0.19
N THR A 128 29.28 10.52 0.48
CA THR A 128 27.85 10.22 0.55
C THR A 128 27.15 11.10 1.59
N HIS A 129 27.80 11.35 2.72
CA HIS A 129 27.27 12.18 3.80
C HIS A 129 27.10 13.65 3.41
N GLU A 130 28.06 14.25 2.70
CA GLU A 130 27.92 15.61 2.19
C GLU A 130 26.81 15.72 1.14
N ALA A 131 26.72 14.74 0.23
CA ALA A 131 25.66 14.70 -0.76
C ALA A 131 24.28 14.58 -0.09
N GLU A 132 24.17 13.73 0.92
CA GLU A 132 22.95 13.54 1.70
C GLU A 132 22.49 14.84 2.38
N GLN A 133 23.39 15.57 3.04
CA GLN A 133 23.06 16.85 3.67
C GLN A 133 22.52 17.88 2.68
N ARG A 134 23.06 17.92 1.45
CA ARG A 134 22.59 18.85 0.42
C ARG A 134 21.25 18.41 -0.17
N VAL A 135 21.05 17.11 -0.35
CA VAL A 135 19.73 16.56 -0.73
C VAL A 135 18.68 16.88 0.32
N HIS A 136 19.05 16.93 1.61
CA HIS A 136 18.13 17.30 2.68
C HIS A 136 17.55 18.71 2.55
N MET A 137 18.20 19.61 1.80
CA MET A 137 17.72 20.95 1.51
C MET A 137 16.59 20.98 0.46
N ILE A 138 16.42 19.92 -0.32
CA ILE A 138 15.32 19.80 -1.27
C ILE A 138 14.03 19.57 -0.48
N PRO A 139 12.98 20.40 -0.70
CA PRO A 139 11.69 20.21 -0.07
C PRO A 139 11.12 18.82 -0.36
N VAL A 140 10.57 18.17 0.67
CA VAL A 140 9.84 16.91 0.50
C VAL A 140 8.56 17.21 -0.30
N ARG A 141 8.31 16.43 -1.36
CA ARG A 141 7.08 16.58 -2.14
C ARG A 141 5.86 16.20 -1.28
N GLN A 142 4.74 16.88 -1.51
CA GLN A 142 3.48 16.53 -0.85
C GLN A 142 2.90 15.24 -1.43
N ARG A 143 2.20 14.48 -0.59
CA ARG A 143 1.53 13.25 -1.03
C ARG A 143 0.26 13.61 -1.77
N ASP A 144 0.13 13.17 -3.00
CA ASP A 144 -1.17 13.20 -3.69
C ASP A 144 -2.07 12.14 -3.04
N THR A 145 -3.14 12.58 -2.35
CA THR A 145 -4.04 11.72 -1.58
C THR A 145 -5.27 11.27 -2.37
N ARG A 146 -5.24 11.38 -3.71
CA ARG A 146 -6.31 10.84 -4.54
C ARG A 146 -6.49 9.35 -4.25
N MET A 147 -7.72 8.98 -3.88
CA MET A 147 -8.14 7.60 -3.70
C MET A 147 -8.04 6.86 -5.05
N VAL A 148 -7.23 5.81 -5.13
CA VAL A 148 -7.16 4.96 -6.33
C VAL A 148 -7.36 3.50 -5.93
N GLY A 149 -8.27 2.82 -6.61
CA GLY A 149 -8.55 1.39 -6.41
C GLY A 149 -9.61 1.09 -5.34
N CYS A 150 -10.03 -0.18 -5.27
CA CYS A 150 -11.07 -0.67 -4.36
C CYS A 150 -10.60 -0.87 -2.91
N THR A 151 -9.31 -0.64 -2.60
CA THR A 151 -8.72 -0.87 -1.27
C THR A 151 -8.54 0.39 -0.42
N GLY A 152 -8.81 1.58 -0.95
CA GLY A 152 -8.84 2.82 -0.18
C GLY A 152 -7.48 3.31 0.36
N ASP A 153 -6.37 2.68 -0.04
CA ASP A 153 -5.03 3.11 0.35
C ASP A 153 -4.62 4.35 -0.46
N ALA A 154 -4.19 5.41 0.23
CA ALA A 154 -3.51 6.52 -0.41
C ALA A 154 -2.20 6.00 -1.00
N GLN A 155 -1.99 6.12 -2.31
CA GLN A 155 -0.74 5.79 -2.98
C GLN A 155 0.00 7.08 -3.36
N ILE A 156 1.34 7.12 -3.34
CA ILE A 156 2.05 8.20 -4.03
C ILE A 156 1.78 8.11 -5.54
N ILE A 157 0.97 9.05 -6.04
CA ILE A 157 0.81 9.28 -7.47
C ILE A 157 1.84 10.33 -7.89
N ILE A 158 2.94 9.88 -8.50
CA ILE A 158 3.94 10.74 -9.13
C ILE A 158 4.09 10.35 -10.59
N SER A 159 3.98 11.31 -11.52
CA SER A 159 4.18 11.07 -12.95
C SER A 159 5.66 10.75 -13.25
N ASN A 160 5.97 10.22 -14.44
CA ASN A 160 7.37 9.97 -14.78
C ASN A 160 8.16 11.27 -14.98
N THR A 161 7.52 12.32 -15.50
CA THR A 161 8.13 13.65 -15.66
C THR A 161 8.43 14.27 -14.30
N ASP A 162 7.48 14.21 -13.35
CA ASP A 162 7.69 14.71 -11.99
C ASP A 162 8.80 13.96 -11.23
N LEU A 163 8.86 12.64 -11.43
CA LEU A 163 9.88 11.81 -10.82
C LEU A 163 11.26 12.09 -11.44
N GLU A 164 11.31 12.34 -12.74
CA GLU A 164 12.51 12.75 -13.45
C GLU A 164 13.03 14.10 -12.97
N ASP A 165 12.16 15.11 -12.83
CA ASP A 165 12.51 16.43 -12.29
C ASP A 165 13.07 16.34 -10.86
N LEU A 166 12.53 15.42 -10.04
CA LEU A 166 13.05 15.16 -8.71
C LEU A 166 14.44 14.50 -8.75
N ILE A 167 14.67 13.55 -9.66
CA ILE A 167 16.00 12.93 -9.85
C ILE A 167 17.01 14.00 -10.27
N ILE A 168 16.64 14.90 -11.18
CA ILE A 168 17.48 16.04 -11.59
C ILE A 168 17.79 16.92 -10.39
N SER A 169 16.77 17.34 -9.63
CA SER A 169 16.94 18.16 -8.43
C SER A 169 17.90 17.54 -7.42
N VAL A 170 17.81 16.21 -7.20
CA VAL A 170 18.70 15.45 -6.32
C VAL A 170 20.14 15.46 -6.81
N LEU A 171 20.36 15.26 -8.12
CA LEU A 171 21.69 15.29 -8.72
C LEU A 171 22.28 16.70 -8.71
N GLU A 172 21.50 17.74 -9.00
CA GLU A 172 21.90 19.14 -8.91
C GLU A 172 22.32 19.53 -7.50
N ALA A 173 21.52 19.17 -6.49
CA ALA A 173 21.83 19.46 -5.09
C ALA A 173 23.08 18.71 -4.61
N SER A 174 23.21 17.44 -5.01
CA SER A 174 24.37 16.62 -4.68
C SER A 174 25.64 17.09 -5.37
N ASP A 175 25.51 17.65 -6.59
CA ASP A 175 26.62 18.15 -7.41
C ASP A 175 27.75 17.12 -7.59
N ALA A 176 27.39 15.85 -7.77
CA ALA A 176 28.31 14.74 -8.00
C ALA A 176 27.61 13.56 -8.67
N PRO A 177 28.32 12.73 -9.45
CA PRO A 177 27.78 11.45 -9.93
C PRO A 177 27.55 10.49 -8.76
N ILE A 178 26.41 9.81 -8.75
CA ILE A 178 25.95 8.94 -7.64
C ILE A 178 25.61 7.55 -8.18
N ASP A 179 25.90 6.50 -7.40
CA ASP A 179 25.49 5.14 -7.73
C ASP A 179 23.97 4.94 -7.60
N VAL A 180 23.39 4.05 -8.41
CA VAL A 180 21.94 3.86 -8.47
C VAL A 180 21.33 3.53 -7.10
N ARG A 181 22.03 2.80 -6.23
CA ARG A 181 21.54 2.46 -4.89
C ARG A 181 21.38 3.72 -4.04
N THR A 182 22.43 4.53 -3.95
CA THR A 182 22.42 5.79 -3.18
C THR A 182 21.42 6.78 -3.78
N LEU A 183 21.34 6.90 -5.10
CA LEU A 183 20.42 7.80 -5.79
C LEU A 183 18.95 7.44 -5.53
N ARG A 184 18.60 6.14 -5.52
CA ARG A 184 17.26 5.69 -5.10
C ARG A 184 16.95 6.15 -3.69
N SER A 185 17.86 5.95 -2.74
CA SER A 185 17.68 6.36 -1.34
C SER A 185 17.42 7.87 -1.22
N PHE A 186 18.23 8.69 -1.89
CA PHE A 186 18.09 10.14 -1.88
C PHE A 186 16.75 10.61 -2.46
N VAL A 187 16.36 10.08 -3.62
CA VAL A 187 15.06 10.41 -4.24
C VAL A 187 13.90 10.00 -3.34
N MET A 188 13.97 8.79 -2.75
CA MET A 188 12.92 8.27 -1.87
C MET A 188 12.82 9.08 -0.57
N SER A 189 13.93 9.60 -0.04
CA SER A 189 13.93 10.50 1.13
C SER A 189 13.19 11.81 0.91
N ARG A 190 12.97 12.21 -0.36
CA ARG A 190 12.24 13.43 -0.74
C ARG A 190 10.79 13.15 -1.16
N LEU A 191 10.34 11.91 -1.00
CA LEU A 191 8.99 11.46 -1.29
C LEU A 191 8.31 10.98 0.00
N PRO A 192 6.99 11.20 0.16
CA PRO A 192 6.25 10.78 1.35
C PRO A 192 5.84 9.29 1.25
N VAL A 193 6.82 8.40 1.16
CA VAL A 193 6.63 6.96 0.91
C VAL A 193 6.04 6.29 2.14
N MET A 194 4.97 5.52 1.97
CA MET A 194 4.38 4.71 3.04
C MET A 194 4.42 3.23 2.65
N ASP A 195 5.24 2.47 3.37
CA ASP A 195 5.25 1.02 3.28
C ASP A 195 4.48 0.42 4.45
N ILE A 196 3.87 -0.75 4.24
CA ILE A 196 3.03 -1.42 5.24
C ILE A 196 3.93 -2.33 6.08
N TYR A 197 4.17 -1.94 7.33
CA TYR A 197 4.80 -2.82 8.30
C TYR A 197 3.73 -3.69 8.95
N LEU A 198 3.63 -4.95 8.52
CA LEU A 198 2.87 -5.96 9.26
C LEU A 198 3.66 -6.31 10.53
N VAL A 199 3.28 -5.70 11.65
CA VAL A 199 3.79 -6.08 12.97
C VAL A 199 3.16 -7.42 13.34
N PRO A 200 3.94 -8.48 13.63
CA PRO A 200 3.40 -9.72 14.16
C PRO A 200 2.68 -9.43 15.48
N LEU A 201 1.40 -9.80 15.58
CA LEU A 201 0.66 -9.79 16.84
C LEU A 201 1.10 -10.99 17.69
N GLY A 202 2.35 -10.97 18.16
CA GLY A 202 2.91 -12.03 18.98
C GLY A 202 4.25 -11.59 19.58
N GLY A 203 4.23 -11.19 20.85
CA GLY A 203 5.42 -10.85 21.61
C GLY A 203 5.21 -9.79 22.69
N ASP A 204 4.11 -9.85 23.45
CA ASP A 204 4.16 -9.33 24.82
C ASP A 204 4.70 -10.47 25.68
N ASP A 205 6.02 -10.56 25.76
CA ASP A 205 6.68 -11.26 26.85
C ASP A 205 8.08 -10.63 27.05
N GLY A 206 8.11 -9.77 28.06
CA GLY A 206 9.24 -9.36 28.89
C GLY A 206 10.63 -9.29 28.29
N ASP A 207 11.16 -8.08 28.16
CA ASP A 207 12.21 -7.56 29.07
C ASP A 207 12.65 -6.17 28.55
N ASP A 208 12.15 -5.08 29.12
CA ASP A 208 12.73 -3.75 28.91
C ASP A 208 13.17 -3.14 30.25
N GLY A 209 14.45 -3.35 30.56
CA GLY A 209 15.19 -2.68 31.63
C GLY A 209 15.60 -1.25 31.25
N GLY A 210 14.66 -0.43 30.77
CA GLY A 210 14.96 0.78 30.01
C GLY A 210 14.16 2.04 30.34
N ARG A 211 14.07 2.42 31.62
CA ARG A 211 13.47 3.69 32.14
C ARG A 211 11.96 3.82 31.98
N VAL A 212 11.27 3.55 33.09
CA VAL A 212 9.86 3.89 33.35
C VAL A 212 9.67 5.39 33.20
N PHE A 213 9.22 5.83 32.01
CA PHE A 213 8.32 6.97 31.93
C PHE A 213 6.92 6.44 32.18
N GLU A 214 6.20 7.13 33.06
CA GLU A 214 4.79 6.87 33.39
C GLU A 214 4.00 6.61 32.10
N PRO A 215 3.33 5.45 31.95
CA PRO A 215 2.54 5.17 30.76
C PRO A 215 1.54 6.29 30.55
N VAL A 216 1.64 7.00 29.42
CA VAL A 216 0.64 8.01 29.04
C VAL A 216 -0.70 7.31 29.05
N ASP A 217 -1.63 7.77 29.88
CA ASP A 217 -2.97 7.20 30.00
C ASP A 217 -3.66 7.24 28.64
N GLY A 218 -3.64 6.11 27.93
CA GLY A 218 -4.28 5.95 26.62
C GLY A 218 -5.78 5.74 26.72
N ARG A 219 -6.37 5.89 27.91
CA ARG A 219 -7.81 5.88 28.08
C ARG A 219 -8.39 7.13 27.44
N GLU A 220 -9.45 6.92 26.67
CA GLU A 220 -10.28 7.98 26.13
C GLU A 220 -10.66 8.92 27.26
N ASN A 221 -10.20 10.17 27.17
CA ASN A 221 -10.54 11.16 28.19
C ASN A 221 -12.06 11.46 28.06
N PRO A 222 -12.72 11.89 29.15
CA PRO A 222 -14.18 12.06 29.16
C PRO A 222 -14.67 13.05 28.09
N GLU A 223 -13.84 14.02 27.70
CA GLU A 223 -14.15 14.98 26.63
C GLU A 223 -14.10 14.34 25.23
N GLN A 224 -13.10 13.49 24.95
CA GLN A 224 -13.00 12.70 23.72
C GLN A 224 -14.17 11.73 23.60
N GLY A 225 -14.55 11.07 24.68
CA GLY A 225 -15.73 10.20 24.71
C GLY A 225 -17.03 10.97 24.48
N LEU A 226 -17.12 12.22 24.95
CA LEU A 226 -18.27 13.08 24.71
C LEU A 226 -18.34 13.54 23.25
N LEU A 227 -17.23 14.02 22.69
CA LEU A 227 -17.13 14.39 21.27
C LEU A 227 -17.44 13.21 20.36
N ARG A 228 -17.01 12.00 20.72
CA ARG A 228 -17.32 10.78 19.96
C ARG A 228 -18.82 10.48 19.99
N ARG A 229 -19.48 10.58 21.14
CA ARG A 229 -20.93 10.37 21.27
C ARG A 229 -21.75 11.42 20.52
N GLU A 230 -21.34 12.69 20.57
CA GLU A 230 -22.02 13.76 19.82
C GLU A 230 -21.93 13.52 18.31
N SER A 231 -20.77 13.10 17.82
CA SER A 231 -20.57 12.78 16.40
C SER A 231 -21.26 11.47 15.99
N GLU A 232 -21.34 10.47 16.87
CA GLU A 232 -22.18 9.27 16.67
C GLU A 232 -23.68 9.63 16.60
N GLN A 233 -24.15 10.53 17.48
CA GLN A 233 -25.53 11.01 17.46
C GLN A 233 -25.85 11.83 16.21
N ALA A 234 -24.93 12.69 15.78
CA ALA A 234 -25.07 13.44 14.53
C ALA A 234 -25.16 12.49 13.33
N ALA A 235 -24.28 11.48 13.26
CA ALA A 235 -24.31 10.45 12.22
C ALA A 235 -25.64 9.66 12.23
N SER A 236 -26.15 9.30 13.42
CA SER A 236 -27.45 8.64 13.55
C SER A 236 -28.59 9.50 12.99
N GLY A 237 -28.56 10.82 13.25
CA GLY A 237 -29.55 11.76 12.72
C GLY A 237 -29.59 11.78 11.20
N PHE A 238 -28.42 11.80 10.54
CA PHE A 238 -28.33 11.73 9.08
C PHE A 238 -28.84 10.40 8.52
N VAL A 239 -28.56 9.27 9.20
CA VAL A 239 -29.06 7.95 8.82
C VAL A 239 -30.59 7.90 8.91
N ASP A 240 -31.17 8.39 10.00
CA ASP A 240 -32.62 8.41 10.18
C ASP A 240 -33.31 9.32 9.15
N GLU A 241 -32.74 10.48 8.84
CA GLU A 241 -33.25 11.38 7.81
C GLU A 241 -33.20 10.73 6.42
N PHE A 242 -32.09 10.08 6.07
CA PHE A 242 -31.93 9.37 4.82
C PHE A 242 -32.92 8.21 4.67
N LEU A 243 -33.05 7.36 5.69
CA LEU A 243 -33.99 6.22 5.68
C LEU A 243 -35.45 6.70 5.60
N LYS A 244 -35.79 7.79 6.31
CA LYS A 244 -37.10 8.43 6.22
C LYS A 244 -37.35 8.99 4.81
N GLY A 245 -36.34 9.61 4.19
CA GLY A 245 -36.39 10.08 2.80
C GLY A 245 -36.66 8.95 1.81
N LEU A 246 -35.99 7.81 1.97
CA LEU A 246 -36.24 6.60 1.17
C LEU A 246 -37.66 6.06 1.37
N HIS A 247 -38.14 5.97 2.60
CA HIS A 247 -39.50 5.52 2.91
C HIS A 247 -40.57 6.43 2.29
N LEU A 248 -40.35 7.75 2.33
CA LEU A 248 -41.21 8.74 1.68
C LEU A 248 -41.17 8.63 0.15
N SER A 249 -40.01 8.28 -0.44
CA SER A 249 -39.86 8.12 -1.89
C SER A 249 -40.71 6.99 -2.49
N VAL A 250 -41.09 6.00 -1.67
CA VAL A 250 -42.04 4.92 -2.02
C VAL A 250 -43.45 5.17 -1.51
N ARG A 251 -43.76 6.40 -1.10
CA ARG A 251 -45.05 6.82 -0.54
C ARG A 251 -45.48 5.96 0.66
N GLY A 252 -44.53 5.50 1.46
CA GLY A 252 -44.78 4.69 2.65
C GLY A 252 -45.23 3.25 2.41
N LYS A 253 -45.01 2.70 1.21
CA LYS A 253 -45.29 1.29 0.92
C LYS A 253 -44.18 0.39 1.48
N THR A 254 -44.44 -0.30 2.59
CA THR A 254 -43.45 -1.13 3.32
C THR A 254 -42.75 -2.15 2.42
N LYS A 255 -43.49 -2.97 1.66
CA LYS A 255 -42.89 -3.95 0.73
C LYS A 255 -41.98 -3.35 -0.34
N GLN A 256 -42.23 -2.11 -0.76
CA GLN A 256 -41.36 -1.42 -1.72
C GLN A 256 -40.14 -0.84 -1.01
N TYR A 257 -40.31 -0.37 0.21
CA TYR A 257 -39.24 0.08 1.08
C TYR A 257 -38.27 -1.04 1.41
N ASP A 258 -38.76 -2.23 1.77
CA ASP A 258 -37.93 -3.41 2.09
C ASP A 258 -37.07 -3.82 0.88
N ARG A 259 -37.65 -3.77 -0.33
CA ARG A 259 -36.92 -4.01 -1.58
C ARG A 259 -35.87 -2.93 -1.87
N ILE A 260 -36.17 -1.66 -1.58
CA ILE A 260 -35.19 -0.57 -1.68
C ILE A 260 -34.05 -0.79 -0.69
N LEU A 261 -34.34 -1.20 0.54
CA LEU A 261 -33.31 -1.53 1.54
C LEU A 261 -32.44 -2.71 1.10
N GLY A 262 -33.04 -3.73 0.50
CA GLY A 262 -32.31 -4.84 -0.12
C GLY A 262 -31.38 -4.38 -1.24
N VAL A 263 -31.85 -3.49 -2.14
CA VAL A 263 -31.01 -2.89 -3.18
C VAL A 263 -29.89 -2.03 -2.58
N LEU A 264 -30.20 -1.22 -1.56
CA LEU A 264 -29.21 -0.41 -0.85
C LEU A 264 -28.13 -1.29 -0.22
N TRP A 265 -28.52 -2.39 0.42
CA TRP A 265 -27.62 -3.35 1.03
C TRP A 265 -26.71 -3.99 -0.02
N HIS A 266 -27.29 -4.64 -1.02
CA HIS A 266 -26.53 -5.43 -1.99
C HIS A 266 -25.70 -4.59 -2.98
N CYS A 267 -26.15 -3.40 -3.35
CA CYS A 267 -25.46 -2.58 -4.34
C CYS A 267 -24.49 -1.55 -3.74
N TYR A 268 -24.62 -1.19 -2.46
CA TYR A 268 -23.84 -0.09 -1.86
C TYR A 268 -23.18 -0.42 -0.53
N LEU A 269 -23.76 -1.28 0.32
CA LEU A 269 -23.28 -1.47 1.70
C LEU A 269 -22.61 -2.83 1.96
N SER A 270 -22.91 -3.83 1.14
CA SER A 270 -22.35 -5.17 1.19
C SER A 270 -20.87 -5.17 0.77
N PRO A 271 -19.97 -5.85 1.51
CA PRO A 271 -18.58 -6.02 1.11
C PRO A 271 -18.45 -6.90 -0.15
N ASP A 272 -19.39 -7.82 -0.34
CA ASP A 272 -19.48 -8.64 -1.54
C ASP A 272 -20.05 -7.80 -2.68
N HIS A 273 -19.19 -7.45 -3.63
CA HIS A 273 -19.57 -6.66 -4.81
C HIS A 273 -20.37 -7.56 -5.76
N ILE A 274 -21.70 -7.45 -5.74
CA ILE A 274 -22.57 -8.18 -6.66
C ILE A 274 -23.06 -7.31 -7.80
N THR A 275 -23.24 -7.92 -8.96
CA THR A 275 -23.76 -7.22 -10.14
C THR A 275 -25.24 -6.87 -9.97
N GLN A 276 -25.74 -5.90 -10.74
CA GLN A 276 -27.15 -5.50 -10.71
C GLN A 276 -28.10 -6.66 -11.05
N LEU A 277 -27.69 -7.52 -12.00
CA LEU A 277 -28.41 -8.74 -12.39
C LEU A 277 -28.50 -9.75 -11.23
N GLU A 278 -27.41 -9.92 -10.48
CA GLU A 278 -27.39 -10.80 -9.31
C GLU A 278 -28.22 -10.22 -8.15
N ALA A 279 -28.17 -8.90 -7.94
CA ALA A 279 -29.02 -8.22 -6.96
C ALA A 279 -30.51 -8.37 -7.31
N ALA A 280 -30.87 -8.22 -8.59
CA ALA A 280 -32.22 -8.43 -9.09
C ALA A 280 -32.70 -9.86 -8.83
N ALA A 281 -31.84 -10.86 -9.10
CA ALA A 281 -32.13 -12.27 -8.85
C ALA A 281 -32.30 -12.58 -7.36
N ARG A 282 -31.42 -12.06 -6.49
CA ARG A 282 -31.49 -12.27 -5.02
C ARG A 282 -32.75 -11.66 -4.40
N LEU A 283 -33.16 -10.50 -4.90
CA LEU A 283 -34.33 -9.77 -4.38
C LEU A 283 -35.64 -10.16 -5.08
N GLY A 284 -35.60 -11.08 -6.05
CA GLY A 284 -36.78 -11.51 -6.81
C GLY A 284 -37.45 -10.37 -7.60
N VAL A 285 -36.67 -9.41 -8.10
CA VAL A 285 -37.16 -8.22 -8.84
C VAL A 285 -36.55 -8.12 -10.24
N SER A 286 -37.12 -7.29 -11.11
CA SER A 286 -36.54 -7.03 -12.43
C SER A 286 -35.34 -6.09 -12.35
N ASP A 287 -34.39 -6.26 -13.26
CA ASP A 287 -33.21 -5.40 -13.40
C ASP A 287 -33.58 -3.91 -13.57
N SER A 288 -34.65 -3.63 -14.33
CA SER A 288 -35.20 -2.28 -14.49
C SER A 288 -35.70 -1.66 -13.18
N LEU A 289 -36.23 -2.48 -12.26
CA LEU A 289 -36.70 -2.00 -10.96
C LEU A 289 -35.53 -1.72 -10.02
N VAL A 290 -34.48 -2.54 -10.08
CA VAL A 290 -33.22 -2.26 -9.36
C VAL A 290 -32.63 -0.93 -9.83
N SER A 291 -32.60 -0.68 -11.14
CA SER A 291 -32.13 0.60 -11.69
C SER A 291 -32.96 1.80 -11.20
N ASP A 292 -34.29 1.67 -11.14
CA ASP A 292 -35.17 2.72 -10.59
C ASP A 292 -34.88 2.98 -9.11
N TYR A 293 -34.72 1.92 -8.31
CA TYR A 293 -34.38 2.04 -6.89
C TYR A 293 -33.00 2.65 -6.65
N ARG A 294 -31.99 2.27 -7.43
CA ARG A 294 -30.67 2.91 -7.39
C ARG A 294 -30.74 4.41 -7.65
N ARG A 295 -31.51 4.82 -8.66
CA ARG A 295 -31.71 6.25 -8.96
C ARG A 295 -32.32 7.01 -7.78
N ARG A 296 -33.32 6.43 -7.11
CA ARG A 296 -33.94 7.03 -5.91
C ARG A 296 -32.96 7.11 -4.74
N ILE A 297 -32.18 6.07 -4.52
CA ILE A 297 -31.11 6.03 -3.50
C ILE A 297 -30.08 7.13 -3.76
N GLU A 298 -29.57 7.22 -4.99
CA GLU A 298 -28.61 8.26 -5.38
C GLU A 298 -29.18 9.67 -5.23
N GLN A 299 -30.46 9.86 -5.51
CA GLN A 299 -31.11 11.16 -5.28
C GLN A 299 -31.13 11.55 -3.80
N GLN A 300 -31.41 10.60 -2.90
CA GLN A 300 -31.37 10.85 -1.46
C GLN A 300 -29.93 11.05 -0.95
N LEU A 301 -28.96 10.28 -1.48
CA LEU A 301 -27.55 10.46 -1.13
C LEU A 301 -27.01 11.83 -1.55
N ARG A 302 -27.43 12.36 -2.70
CA ARG A 302 -27.06 13.72 -3.16
C ARG A 302 -27.69 14.83 -2.33
N ALA A 303 -28.80 14.55 -1.64
CA ALA A 303 -29.44 15.51 -0.75
C ALA A 303 -28.70 15.66 0.58
N LEU A 304 -27.83 14.70 0.92
CA LEU A 304 -26.96 14.78 2.08
C LEU A 304 -25.79 15.73 1.78
N ALA A 305 -25.65 16.77 2.60
CA ALA A 305 -24.54 17.70 2.54
C ALA A 305 -23.64 17.48 3.77
N PHE A 306 -22.56 16.74 3.59
CA PHE A 306 -21.54 16.58 4.62
C PHE A 306 -20.53 17.73 4.55
N SER A 307 -20.22 18.34 5.68
CA SER A 307 -19.18 19.36 5.79
C SER A 307 -17.79 18.73 5.82
N GLU A 308 -17.68 17.57 6.46
CA GLU A 308 -16.40 16.91 6.71
C GLU A 308 -16.38 15.45 6.22
N ILE A 309 -15.20 14.97 5.84
CA ILE A 309 -15.01 13.59 5.35
C ILE A 309 -15.27 12.56 6.47
N GLU A 310 -14.99 12.92 7.73
CA GLU A 310 -15.23 12.06 8.88
C GLU A 310 -16.73 11.85 9.14
N GLU A 311 -17.56 12.87 8.92
CA GLU A 311 -19.02 12.79 9.02
C GLU A 311 -19.57 11.79 8.00
N ALA A 312 -19.09 11.85 6.75
CA ALA A 312 -19.49 10.92 5.70
C ALA A 312 -19.11 9.46 6.01
N ARG A 313 -17.91 9.22 6.56
CA ARG A 313 -17.47 7.87 6.96
C ARG A 313 -18.27 7.31 8.13
N ARG A 314 -18.61 8.15 9.11
CA ARG A 314 -19.45 7.76 10.25
C ARG A 314 -20.88 7.47 9.80
N PHE A 315 -21.44 8.31 8.93
CA PHE A 315 -22.74 8.06 8.29
C PHE A 315 -22.75 6.72 7.56
N GLU A 316 -21.76 6.41 6.73
CA GLU A 316 -21.68 5.13 6.01
C GLU A 316 -21.65 3.94 6.97
N SER A 317 -20.81 4.03 8.02
CA SER A 317 -20.67 2.97 9.02
C SER A 317 -21.97 2.73 9.79
N SER A 318 -22.62 3.80 10.27
CA SER A 318 -23.91 3.73 10.96
C SER A 318 -25.05 3.28 10.04
N LEU A 319 -25.05 3.72 8.77
CA LEU A 319 -26.03 3.28 7.77
C LEU A 319 -25.90 1.78 7.48
N ARG A 320 -24.67 1.28 7.34
CA ARG A 320 -24.39 -0.14 7.14
C ARG A 320 -24.94 -0.97 8.29
N GLU A 321 -24.67 -0.58 9.53
CA GLU A 321 -25.16 -1.28 10.72
C GLU A 321 -26.69 -1.26 10.81
N ARG A 322 -27.29 -0.08 10.58
CA ARG A 322 -28.74 0.10 10.65
C ARG A 322 -29.47 -0.68 9.56
N VAL A 323 -29.03 -0.60 8.31
CA VAL A 323 -29.65 -1.33 7.18
C VAL A 323 -29.44 -2.83 7.34
N ARG A 324 -28.27 -3.29 7.81
CA ARG A 324 -28.04 -4.71 8.13
C ARG A 324 -29.08 -5.22 9.13
N SER A 325 -29.35 -4.46 10.20
CA SER A 325 -30.37 -4.85 11.18
C SER A 325 -31.77 -4.96 10.56
N LEU A 326 -32.13 -4.03 9.66
CA LEU A 326 -33.46 -4.01 9.02
C LEU A 326 -33.63 -5.13 7.98
N VAL A 327 -32.60 -5.43 7.19
CA VAL A 327 -32.64 -6.49 6.17
C VAL A 327 -32.65 -7.88 6.81
N LEU A 328 -31.87 -8.12 7.87
CA LEU A 328 -31.84 -9.41 8.57
C LEU A 328 -33.14 -9.71 9.35
N ILE A 329 -33.86 -8.69 9.82
CA ILE A 329 -35.18 -8.86 10.45
C ILE A 329 -36.26 -9.19 9.39
N GLY A 330 -36.13 -8.64 8.17
CA GLY A 330 -37.04 -8.95 7.06
C GLY A 330 -37.00 -10.43 6.61
N ASP A 331 -35.81 -11.04 6.60
CA ASP A 331 -35.65 -12.46 6.26
C ASP A 331 -36.25 -13.42 7.31
N THR A 332 -36.38 -12.96 8.56
CA THR A 332 -36.96 -13.80 9.63
C THR A 332 -38.48 -13.84 9.58
N GLU A 333 -39.15 -12.75 9.19
CA GLU A 333 -40.62 -12.72 9.07
C GLU A 333 -41.14 -13.52 7.86
N GLU A 334 -40.40 -13.62 6.75
CA GLU A 334 -40.79 -14.50 5.62
C GLU A 334 -40.62 -16.00 5.92
N SER A 335 -39.81 -16.37 6.92
CA SER A 335 -39.60 -17.78 7.30
C SER A 335 -40.67 -18.36 8.26
N VAL A 336 -41.45 -17.49 8.92
CA VAL A 336 -42.48 -17.90 9.90
C VAL A 336 -43.88 -17.97 9.28
N ALA A 337 -44.04 -17.47 8.06
CA ALA A 337 -45.26 -17.57 7.27
C ALA A 337 -45.15 -18.68 6.20
N VAL A 338 -44.89 -19.92 6.62
CA VAL A 338 -45.09 -21.14 5.82
C VAL A 338 -45.90 -22.15 6.61
#